data_AF-A0A2P6R2F1-F1
#
_entry.id   AF-A0A2P6R2F1-F1
#
_cell.length_a   1.000
_cell.length_b   1.000
_cell.length_c   1.000
_cell.angle_alpha   90.00
_cell.angle_beta   90.00
_cell.angle_gamma   90.00
#
_symmetry.space_group_name_H-M   'P 1'
#
loop_
_entity.id
_entity.type
_entity.pdbx_description
1 polymer ?
#
loop_
_entity_poly.entity_id
_entity_poly.type
_entity_poly.pdbx_seq_one_letter_code
_entity_poly.pdbx_strand_id
1 'polypeptide(L)'
;MVLFLFHWSMIPQMIASAETMLGRWKNHVGQEIEVFQEFRLLTAEVISRTAFGSSYLQGFEMLMKLSSLLVNFDLKLKLPGIRISIDDIVDECKSFYFAGQETVNTLLSWTVFLLALHNDWQEEARKEVLQLFGKETPNPNDLSKLKTMSMIINESLRLYSPILYVTRSIERTVRLGKLIVPADVELIIPFLAIQHDLQFWGQDAHLFKPDRFSEGVAKATNNNMATFIPFGMGPRNCVGLHFGTT
;
A
#
# COMPACT_ATOMS: atom_id res chain seq x y z
N MET A 1 -8.18 -19.14 -0.30
CA MET A 1 -8.63 -19.42 1.08
C MET A 1 -7.57 -19.08 2.14
N VAL A 2 -6.27 -19.14 1.84
CA VAL A 2 -5.20 -18.72 2.78
C VAL A 2 -5.14 -17.18 2.97
N LEU A 3 -5.36 -16.38 1.92
CA LEU A 3 -5.38 -14.91 2.00
C LEU A 3 -6.52 -14.33 2.87
N PHE A 4 -7.64 -15.04 3.01
CA PHE A 4 -8.78 -14.59 3.82
C PHE A 4 -8.55 -14.69 5.34
N LEU A 5 -7.62 -15.55 5.78
CA LEU A 5 -7.28 -15.69 7.19
C LEU A 5 -6.26 -14.63 7.68
N PHE A 6 -5.55 -13.96 6.75
CA PHE A 6 -4.61 -12.89 7.11
C PHE A 6 -5.29 -11.53 7.31
N HIS A 7 -6.37 -11.21 6.58
CA HIS A 7 -6.97 -9.87 6.67
C HIS A 7 -7.48 -9.50 8.07
N TRP A 8 -8.03 -10.47 8.82
CA TRP A 8 -8.62 -10.23 10.14
C TRP A 8 -7.59 -10.22 11.28
N SER A 9 -6.42 -10.84 11.08
CA SER A 9 -5.34 -10.85 12.08
C SER A 9 -4.40 -9.64 11.99
N MET A 10 -4.40 -8.91 10.88
CA MET A 10 -3.48 -7.79 10.64
C MET A 10 -3.92 -6.46 11.24
N ILE A 11 -5.22 -6.14 11.20
CA ILE A 11 -5.71 -4.81 11.63
C ILE A 11 -5.37 -4.50 13.09
N PRO A 12 -5.52 -5.41 14.07
CA PRO A 12 -5.10 -5.14 15.44
C PRO A 12 -3.60 -4.83 15.56
N GLN A 13 -2.77 -5.46 14.72
CA GLN A 13 -1.34 -5.18 14.67
C GLN A 13 -1.04 -3.81 14.06
N MET A 14 -1.75 -3.43 12.99
CA MET A 14 -1.66 -2.10 12.38
C MET A 14 -2.03 -0.99 13.37
N ILE A 15 -3.14 -1.17 14.09
CA ILE A 15 -3.59 -0.27 15.15
C ILE A 15 -2.51 -0.14 16.22
N ALA A 16 -1.99 -1.26 16.73
CA ALA A 16 -0.98 -1.23 17.77
C ALA A 16 0.34 -0.58 17.30
N SER A 17 0.70 -0.70 16.02
CA SER A 17 1.83 0.02 15.42
C SER A 17 1.57 1.52 15.36
N ALA A 18 0.36 1.94 14.96
CA ALA A 18 -0.06 3.34 14.93
C ALA A 18 -0.08 3.95 16.34
N GLU A 19 -0.60 3.24 17.35
CA GLU A 19 -0.56 3.67 18.75
C GLU A 19 0.88 3.84 19.26
N THR A 20 1.80 2.97 18.85
CA THR A 20 3.23 3.09 19.19
C THR A 20 3.82 4.39 18.61
N MET A 21 3.51 4.71 17.35
CA MET A 21 3.93 5.97 16.72
C MET A 21 3.32 7.19 17.42
N LEU A 22 2.01 7.19 17.65
CA LEU A 22 1.30 8.27 18.33
C LEU A 22 1.82 8.47 19.77
N GLY A 23 2.22 7.39 20.44
CA GLY A 23 2.91 7.45 21.73
C GLY A 23 4.21 8.25 21.69
N ARG A 24 5.02 8.10 20.64
CA ARG A 24 6.23 8.91 20.43
C ARG A 24 5.90 10.37 20.14
N TRP A 25 4.85 10.62 19.36
CA TRP A 25 4.44 11.99 18.99
C TRP A 25 3.95 12.82 20.18
N LYS A 26 3.44 12.18 21.25
CA LYS A 26 3.11 12.88 22.51
C LYS A 26 4.29 13.64 23.12
N ASN A 27 5.52 13.22 22.85
CA ASN A 27 6.73 13.90 23.32
C ASN A 27 7.17 15.08 22.43
N HIS A 28 6.48 15.30 21.30
CA HIS A 28 6.80 16.31 20.28
C HIS A 28 5.71 17.39 20.17
N VAL A 29 4.83 17.52 21.16
CA VAL A 29 3.76 18.54 21.13
C VAL A 29 4.37 19.95 21.05
N GLY A 30 3.97 20.70 20.02
CA GLY A 30 4.48 22.05 19.76
C GLY A 30 5.83 22.08 19.03
N GLN A 31 6.34 20.94 18.57
CA GLN A 31 7.57 20.82 17.79
C GLN A 31 7.27 20.38 16.36
N GLU A 32 8.15 20.75 15.43
CA GLU A 32 8.12 20.23 14.07
C GLU A 32 8.56 18.76 14.05
N ILE A 33 7.88 17.94 13.26
CA ILE A 33 8.18 16.52 13.11
C ILE A 33 8.38 16.24 11.62
N GLU A 34 9.47 15.54 11.29
CA GLU A 34 9.68 14.99 9.96
C GLU A 34 8.82 13.73 9.80
N VAL A 35 7.66 13.88 9.18
CA VAL A 35 6.64 12.81 9.12
C VAL A 35 7.05 11.64 8.23
N PHE A 36 7.92 11.83 7.24
CA PHE A 36 8.36 10.75 6.35
C PHE A 36 9.17 9.70 7.12
N GLN A 37 10.04 10.12 8.03
CA GLN A 37 10.83 9.23 8.89
C GLN A 37 9.93 8.50 9.88
N GLU A 38 8.93 9.17 10.46
CA GLU A 38 7.96 8.52 11.35
C GLU A 38 7.10 7.49 10.62
N PHE A 39 6.64 7.78 9.40
CA PHE A 39 5.90 6.84 8.57
C PHE A 39 6.77 5.68 8.07
N ARG A 40 8.06 5.90 7.83
CA ARG A 40 9.01 4.81 7.55
C ARG A 40 9.13 3.84 8.73
N LEU A 41 9.17 4.36 9.96
CA LEU A 41 9.16 3.53 11.18
C LEU A 41 7.82 2.84 11.41
N LEU A 42 6.70 3.54 11.15
CA LEU A 42 5.37 2.94 11.25
C LEU A 42 5.21 1.77 10.27
N THR A 43 5.51 1.97 9.01
CA THR A 43 5.36 0.94 7.95
C THR A 43 6.29 -0.25 8.20
N ALA A 44 7.51 -0.01 8.69
CA ALA A 44 8.39 -1.06 9.20
C ALA A 44 7.73 -1.89 10.30
N GLU A 45 7.21 -1.24 11.34
CA GLU A 45 6.58 -1.89 12.49
C GLU A 45 5.34 -2.69 12.06
N VAL A 46 4.50 -2.13 11.20
CA VAL A 46 3.32 -2.81 10.66
C VAL A 46 3.74 -4.09 9.95
N ILE A 47 4.64 -4.03 8.98
CA ILE A 47 5.11 -5.21 8.24
C ILE A 47 5.70 -6.24 9.20
N SER A 48 6.52 -5.80 10.16
CA SER A 48 7.13 -6.71 11.14
C SER A 48 6.08 -7.44 11.98
N ARG A 49 5.09 -6.74 12.50
CA ARG A 49 4.04 -7.34 13.34
C ARG A 49 3.10 -8.23 12.54
N THR A 50 2.74 -7.83 11.32
CA THR A 50 1.77 -8.58 10.51
C THR A 50 2.39 -9.78 9.81
N ALA A 51 3.61 -9.66 9.28
CA ALA A 51 4.28 -10.72 8.53
C ALA A 51 5.06 -11.68 9.43
N PHE A 52 5.64 -11.18 10.52
CA PHE A 52 6.52 -11.96 11.39
C PHE A 52 5.99 -12.14 12.82
N GLY A 53 4.90 -11.47 13.21
CA GLY A 53 4.31 -11.63 14.55
C GLY A 53 5.13 -11.00 15.68
N SER A 54 6.08 -10.12 15.37
CA SER A 54 6.98 -9.48 16.34
C SER A 54 7.14 -7.97 16.08
N SER A 55 7.53 -7.19 17.10
CA SER A 55 7.81 -5.74 16.94
C SER A 55 9.05 -5.52 16.05
N TYR A 56 9.24 -4.34 15.43
CA TYR A 56 10.36 -4.09 14.51
C TYR A 56 11.74 -4.45 15.09
N LEU A 57 11.99 -4.06 16.35
CA LEU A 57 13.22 -4.37 17.07
C LEU A 57 13.44 -5.88 17.23
N GLN A 58 12.37 -6.63 17.46
CA GLN A 58 12.41 -8.09 17.53
C GLN A 58 12.39 -8.75 16.16
N GLY A 59 11.73 -8.16 15.16
CA GLY A 59 11.57 -8.67 13.80
C GLY A 59 12.83 -8.53 12.96
N PHE A 60 13.59 -7.44 13.12
CA PHE A 60 14.90 -7.28 12.50
C PHE A 60 15.95 -8.21 13.15
N GLU A 61 15.96 -8.30 14.48
CA GLU A 61 16.74 -9.34 15.18
C GLU A 61 16.27 -10.74 14.80
N MET A 62 14.98 -10.96 14.57
CA MET A 62 14.42 -12.25 14.20
C MET A 62 14.69 -12.58 12.74
N LEU A 63 14.79 -11.61 11.82
CA LEU A 63 15.30 -11.81 10.46
C LEU A 63 16.78 -12.23 10.47
N MET A 64 17.59 -11.58 11.31
CA MET A 64 19.00 -11.94 11.53
C MET A 64 19.17 -13.24 12.33
N LYS A 65 18.24 -13.57 13.23
CA LYS A 65 18.23 -14.84 13.97
C LYS A 65 17.63 -15.96 13.15
N LEU A 66 16.62 -15.71 12.30
CA LEU A 66 16.04 -16.66 11.34
C LEU A 66 17.11 -17.07 10.34
N SER A 67 17.92 -16.15 9.82
CA SER A 67 19.07 -16.54 8.99
C SER A 67 20.05 -17.45 9.74
N SER A 68 20.30 -17.22 11.04
CA SER A 68 21.17 -18.09 11.87
C SER A 68 20.54 -19.41 12.35
N LEU A 69 19.23 -19.45 12.61
CA LEU A 69 18.48 -20.60 13.13
C LEU A 69 17.99 -21.52 12.00
N LEU A 70 17.72 -20.98 10.81
CA LEU A 70 17.30 -21.75 9.63
C LEU A 70 18.47 -22.52 9.00
N VAL A 71 19.72 -22.04 9.14
CA VAL A 71 20.94 -22.84 8.87
C VAL A 71 20.95 -24.14 9.66
N ASN A 72 20.36 -24.16 10.87
CA ASN A 72 20.23 -25.38 11.68
C ASN A 72 18.98 -26.21 11.33
N PHE A 73 17.97 -25.65 10.64
CA PHE A 73 16.69 -26.31 10.32
C PHE A 73 16.66 -26.96 8.93
N ASP A 74 17.69 -26.73 8.12
CA ASP A 74 17.92 -27.28 6.76
C ASP A 74 17.83 -28.83 6.68
N LEU A 75 17.78 -29.51 7.84
CA LEU A 75 17.72 -30.96 7.96
C LEU A 75 16.31 -31.60 7.93
N LYS A 76 15.18 -30.86 8.00
CA LYS A 76 13.87 -31.53 8.26
C LYS A 76 12.65 -31.23 7.38
N LEU A 77 12.65 -30.27 6.47
CA LEU A 77 11.46 -30.01 5.62
C LEU A 77 11.71 -30.33 4.14
N LYS A 78 11.76 -31.63 3.82
CA LYS A 78 11.59 -32.12 2.44
C LYS A 78 10.11 -32.44 2.20
N LEU A 79 9.35 -31.48 1.67
CA LEU A 79 8.07 -31.77 1.03
C LEU A 79 8.34 -32.20 -0.44
N PRO A 80 7.75 -33.31 -0.92
CA PRO A 80 8.00 -33.78 -2.28
C PRO A 80 7.28 -32.90 -3.31
N GLY A 81 8.05 -32.25 -4.19
CA GLY A 81 7.53 -31.62 -5.41
C GLY A 81 7.85 -30.12 -5.60
N ILE A 82 8.18 -29.39 -4.52
CA ILE A 82 8.64 -28.00 -4.59
C ILE A 82 9.76 -27.85 -3.55
N ARG A 83 10.99 -27.61 -4.01
CA ARG A 83 12.11 -27.25 -3.10
C ARG A 83 12.20 -25.73 -3.06
N ILE A 84 11.50 -25.11 -2.11
CA ILE A 84 11.75 -23.71 -1.75
C ILE A 84 12.98 -23.73 -0.84
N SER A 85 14.06 -23.05 -1.23
CA SER A 85 15.25 -22.92 -0.40
C SER A 85 15.04 -21.86 0.69
N ILE A 86 15.91 -21.87 1.69
CA ILE A 86 15.89 -20.85 2.74
C ILE A 86 16.21 -19.46 2.14
N ASP A 87 17.13 -19.40 1.17
CA ASP A 87 17.47 -18.16 0.48
C ASP A 87 16.25 -17.60 -0.26
N ASP A 88 15.45 -18.45 -0.92
CA ASP A 88 14.19 -18.03 -1.56
C ASP A 88 13.23 -17.40 -0.52
N ILE A 89 13.10 -17.99 0.67
CA ILE A 89 12.25 -17.43 1.74
C ILE A 89 12.78 -16.08 2.22
N VAL A 90 14.09 -15.95 2.40
CA VAL A 90 14.72 -14.70 2.85
C VAL A 90 14.54 -13.61 1.80
N ASP A 91 14.69 -13.92 0.52
CA ASP A 91 14.54 -12.96 -0.58
C ASP A 91 13.08 -12.54 -0.78
N GLU A 92 12.12 -13.45 -0.59
CA GLU A 92 10.69 -13.10 -0.55
C GLU A 92 10.39 -12.18 0.65
N CYS A 93 10.94 -12.46 1.84
CA CYS A 93 10.78 -11.58 3.01
C CYS A 93 11.32 -10.16 2.75
N LYS A 94 12.49 -10.03 2.12
CA LYS A 94 13.06 -8.73 1.73
C LYS A 94 12.17 -8.02 0.73
N SER A 95 11.62 -8.75 -0.24
CA SER A 95 10.74 -8.21 -1.27
C SER A 95 9.45 -7.64 -0.67
N PHE A 96 8.82 -8.36 0.26
CA PHE A 96 7.64 -7.84 1.00
C PHE A 96 7.96 -6.58 1.79
N TYR A 97 9.11 -6.56 2.48
CA TYR A 97 9.51 -5.43 3.29
C TYR A 97 9.76 -4.19 2.44
N PHE A 98 10.56 -4.31 1.38
CA PHE A 98 10.87 -3.20 0.48
C PHE A 98 9.63 -2.69 -0.27
N ALA A 99 8.87 -3.59 -0.90
CA ALA A 99 7.71 -3.21 -1.69
C ALA A 99 6.60 -2.59 -0.83
N GLY A 100 6.36 -3.13 0.37
CA GLY A 100 5.33 -2.64 1.28
C GLY A 100 5.72 -1.35 1.99
N GLN A 101 6.98 -1.18 2.38
CA GLN A 101 7.41 -0.05 3.20
C GLN A 101 7.48 1.24 2.39
N GLU A 102 8.29 1.27 1.33
CA GLU A 102 8.59 2.52 0.62
C GLU A 102 7.35 3.09 -0.09
N THR A 103 6.50 2.21 -0.64
CA THR A 103 5.29 2.63 -1.36
C THR A 103 4.24 3.21 -0.41
N VAL A 104 3.97 2.54 0.73
CA VAL A 104 2.99 3.02 1.72
C VAL A 104 3.50 4.27 2.43
N ASN A 105 4.81 4.34 2.75
CA ASN A 105 5.42 5.53 3.32
C ASN A 105 5.23 6.76 2.42
N THR A 106 5.47 6.59 1.12
CA THR A 106 5.25 7.64 0.11
C THR A 106 3.78 8.05 0.06
N LEU A 107 2.85 7.09 0.05
CA LEU A 107 1.41 7.38 0.05
C LEU A 107 0.96 8.16 1.30
N LEU A 108 1.39 7.74 2.49
CA LEU A 108 1.04 8.41 3.75
C LEU A 108 1.57 9.85 3.76
N SER A 109 2.81 10.04 3.33
CA SER A 109 3.45 11.35 3.26
C SER A 109 2.71 12.31 2.34
N TRP A 110 2.39 11.88 1.12
CA TRP A 110 1.60 12.69 0.18
C TRP A 110 0.18 12.95 0.69
N THR A 111 -0.46 11.96 1.30
CA THR A 111 -1.81 12.12 1.84
C THR A 111 -1.85 13.16 2.97
N VAL A 112 -0.91 13.11 3.91
CA VAL A 112 -0.85 14.10 5.00
C VAL A 112 -0.45 15.47 4.48
N PHE A 113 0.47 15.55 3.51
CA PHE A 113 0.80 16.80 2.85
C PHE A 113 -0.42 17.44 2.17
N LEU A 114 -1.19 16.65 1.42
CA LEU A 114 -2.42 17.11 0.77
C LEU A 114 -3.46 17.57 1.79
N LEU A 115 -3.66 16.84 2.88
CA LEU A 115 -4.59 17.24 3.93
C LEU A 115 -4.15 18.52 4.66
N ALA A 116 -2.84 18.77 4.78
CA ALA A 116 -2.33 20.02 5.34
C ALA A 116 -2.59 21.23 4.43
N LEU A 117 -2.62 21.02 3.11
CA LEU A 117 -2.97 22.05 2.12
C LEU A 117 -4.49 22.22 1.95
N HIS A 118 -5.26 21.15 2.17
CA HIS A 118 -6.70 21.07 1.97
C HIS A 118 -7.42 20.82 3.30
N ASN A 119 -7.43 21.85 4.15
CA ASN A 119 -8.02 21.78 5.49
C ASN A 119 -9.52 21.45 5.46
N ASP A 120 -10.24 21.79 4.39
CA ASP A 120 -11.63 21.38 4.16
C ASP A 120 -11.78 19.85 4.16
N TRP A 121 -10.94 19.13 3.40
CA TRP A 121 -10.92 17.68 3.39
C TRP A 121 -10.38 17.07 4.67
N GLN A 122 -9.45 17.75 5.34
CA GLN A 122 -8.97 17.34 6.66
C GLN A 122 -10.09 17.42 7.71
N GLU A 123 -10.88 18.50 7.72
CA GLU A 123 -12.04 18.65 8.59
C GLU A 123 -13.11 17.60 8.29
N GLU A 124 -13.43 17.34 7.03
CA GLU A 124 -14.42 16.31 6.67
C GLU A 124 -13.97 14.90 7.07
N ALA A 125 -12.71 14.54 6.83
CA ALA A 125 -12.16 13.26 7.29
C ALA A 125 -12.22 13.15 8.82
N ARG A 126 -11.89 14.22 9.55
CA ARG A 126 -11.97 14.23 11.02
C ARG A 126 -13.40 14.09 11.52
N LYS A 127 -14.37 14.77 10.90
CA LYS A 127 -15.79 14.63 11.23
C LYS A 127 -16.27 13.20 11.03
N GLU A 128 -15.92 12.57 9.91
CA GLU A 128 -16.25 11.17 9.61
C GLU A 128 -15.71 10.23 10.70
N VAL A 129 -14.42 10.36 11.04
CA VAL A 129 -13.78 9.53 12.08
C VAL A 129 -14.46 9.73 13.44
N LEU A 130 -14.71 10.98 13.84
CA LEU A 130 -15.37 11.28 15.12
C LEU A 130 -16.82 10.79 15.17
N GLN A 131 -17.55 10.83 14.06
CA GLN A 131 -18.92 10.32 14.00
C GLN A 131 -18.99 8.79 14.11
N LEU A 132 -18.04 8.09 13.50
CA LEU A 132 -18.01 6.62 13.49
C LEU A 132 -17.40 6.03 14.76
N PHE A 133 -16.35 6.65 15.29
CA PHE A 133 -15.51 6.07 16.35
C PHE A 133 -15.41 6.94 17.61
N GLY A 134 -15.90 8.18 17.59
CA GLY A 134 -15.71 9.12 18.69
C GLY A 134 -14.22 9.35 18.97
N LYS A 135 -13.80 9.17 20.22
CA LYS A 135 -12.40 9.26 20.64
C LYS A 135 -11.77 7.89 20.90
N GLU A 136 -12.46 6.82 20.55
CA GLU A 136 -11.98 5.45 20.75
C GLU A 136 -11.11 5.00 19.58
N THR A 137 -10.32 3.95 19.80
CA THR A 137 -9.50 3.33 18.76
C THR A 137 -10.43 2.67 17.72
N PRO A 138 -10.19 2.87 16.40
CA PRO A 138 -11.06 2.34 15.36
C PRO A 138 -11.26 0.82 15.45
N ASN A 139 -12.52 0.38 15.35
CA ASN A 139 -12.86 -1.04 15.25
C ASN A 139 -12.52 -1.57 13.85
N PRO A 140 -11.77 -2.69 13.73
CA PRO A 140 -11.45 -3.31 12.44
C PRO A 140 -12.64 -3.50 11.49
N ASN A 141 -13.83 -3.81 12.01
CA ASN A 141 -15.01 -4.11 11.20
C ASN A 141 -15.59 -2.86 10.51
N ASP A 142 -15.30 -1.70 11.08
CA ASP A 142 -15.95 -0.45 10.71
C ASP A 142 -15.03 0.45 9.88
N LEU A 143 -13.76 0.08 9.68
CA LEU A 143 -12.83 0.82 8.80
C LEU A 143 -13.38 0.96 7.37
N SER A 144 -14.10 -0.05 6.88
CA SER A 144 -14.76 0.00 5.56
C SER A 144 -15.83 1.09 5.42
N LYS A 145 -16.28 1.69 6.54
CA LYS A 145 -17.27 2.77 6.55
C LYS A 145 -16.65 4.16 6.35
N LEU A 146 -15.32 4.28 6.39
CA LEU A 146 -14.57 5.52 6.18
C LEU A 146 -14.55 5.92 4.69
N LYS A 147 -15.68 6.39 4.18
CA LYS A 147 -15.87 6.73 2.76
C LYS A 147 -15.04 7.95 2.36
N THR A 148 -15.00 8.97 3.20
CA THR A 148 -14.25 10.22 3.00
C THR A 148 -12.77 9.94 2.98
N MET A 149 -12.28 9.16 3.96
CA MET A 149 -10.87 8.72 3.96
C MET A 149 -10.53 7.92 2.69
N SER A 150 -11.43 7.02 2.26
CA SER A 150 -11.23 6.24 1.03
C SER A 150 -11.15 7.12 -0.22
N MET A 151 -11.96 8.17 -0.32
CA MET A 151 -11.89 9.15 -1.41
C MET A 151 -10.55 9.91 -1.41
N ILE A 152 -10.11 10.35 -0.24
CA ILE A 152 -8.83 11.05 -0.05
C ILE A 152 -7.67 10.16 -0.49
N ILE A 153 -7.61 8.91 0.00
CA ILE A 153 -6.54 7.96 -0.35
C ILE A 153 -6.52 7.68 -1.85
N ASN A 154 -7.69 7.48 -2.48
CA ASN A 154 -7.77 7.22 -3.92
C ASN A 154 -7.27 8.41 -4.75
N GLU A 155 -7.64 9.64 -4.36
CA GLU A 155 -7.17 10.84 -5.07
C GLU A 155 -5.68 11.12 -4.83
N SER A 156 -5.17 10.85 -3.63
CA SER A 156 -3.74 10.86 -3.34
C SER A 156 -2.98 9.87 -4.22
N LEU A 157 -3.46 8.62 -4.33
CA LEU A 157 -2.88 7.59 -5.21
C LEU A 157 -2.92 7.98 -6.69
N ARG A 158 -3.97 8.70 -7.11
CA ARG A 158 -4.11 9.18 -8.48
C ARG A 158 -3.05 10.22 -8.82
N LEU A 159 -2.94 11.26 -7.97
CA LEU A 159 -2.04 12.40 -8.18
C LEU A 159 -0.57 12.07 -7.90
N TYR A 160 -0.32 11.29 -6.86
CA TYR A 160 1.03 10.98 -6.38
C TYR A 160 1.20 9.47 -6.21
N SER A 161 1.06 8.75 -7.32
CA SER A 161 1.29 7.31 -7.33
C SER A 161 2.73 6.99 -6.88
N PRO A 162 2.93 6.12 -5.87
CA PRO A 162 4.27 5.72 -5.46
C PRO A 162 5.07 5.04 -6.58
N ILE A 163 4.39 4.43 -7.56
CA ILE A 163 4.99 3.76 -8.71
C ILE A 163 4.61 4.51 -9.99
N LEU A 164 5.61 5.12 -10.65
CA LEU A 164 5.37 5.96 -11.83
C LEU A 164 5.06 5.16 -13.10
N TYR A 165 5.66 3.97 -13.22
CA TYR A 165 5.45 3.04 -14.31
C TYR A 165 5.85 1.63 -13.88
N VAL A 166 5.34 0.63 -14.60
CA VAL A 166 5.81 -0.76 -14.50
C VAL A 166 6.20 -1.28 -15.87
N THR A 167 7.11 -2.24 -15.93
CA THR A 167 7.51 -2.88 -17.18
C THR A 167 6.93 -4.28 -17.31
N ARG A 168 6.77 -4.76 -18.55
CA ARG A 168 6.36 -6.12 -18.89
C ARG A 168 7.21 -6.64 -20.03
N SER A 169 7.89 -7.76 -19.80
CA SER A 169 8.56 -8.50 -20.88
C SER A 169 7.54 -9.32 -21.67
N ILE A 170 7.64 -9.28 -22.99
CA ILE A 170 6.77 -10.01 -23.90
C ILE A 170 7.42 -11.34 -24.26
N GLU A 171 6.89 -12.44 -23.73
CA GLU A 171 7.47 -13.78 -23.92
C GLU A 171 7.25 -14.37 -25.33
N ARG A 172 6.23 -13.87 -26.04
CA ARG A 172 5.88 -14.31 -27.39
C ARG A 172 5.21 -13.19 -28.15
N THR A 173 5.29 -13.20 -29.47
CA THR A 173 4.61 -12.22 -30.31
C THR A 173 3.11 -12.18 -29.98
N VAL A 174 2.62 -11.00 -29.60
CA VAL A 174 1.21 -10.75 -29.25
C VAL A 174 0.63 -9.64 -30.11
N ARG A 175 -0.70 -9.64 -30.25
CA ARG A 175 -1.43 -8.54 -30.88
C ARG A 175 -2.09 -7.68 -29.81
N LEU A 176 -1.76 -6.40 -29.77
CA LEU A 176 -2.41 -5.39 -28.92
C LEU A 176 -3.21 -4.42 -29.80
N GLY A 177 -4.52 -4.66 -29.90
CA GLY A 177 -5.39 -3.93 -30.83
C GLY A 177 -4.91 -4.12 -32.27
N LYS A 178 -4.43 -3.04 -32.90
CA LYS A 178 -3.89 -3.05 -34.27
C LYS A 178 -2.38 -3.31 -34.32
N LEU A 179 -1.69 -3.29 -33.18
CA LEU A 179 -0.24 -3.45 -33.09
C LEU A 179 0.12 -4.92 -32.95
N ILE A 180 1.21 -5.33 -33.62
CA ILE A 180 1.87 -6.61 -33.40
C ILE A 180 3.13 -6.31 -32.62
N VAL A 181 3.22 -6.83 -31.39
CA VAL A 181 4.38 -6.65 -30.51
C VAL A 181 5.17 -7.96 -30.52
N PRO A 182 6.43 -7.97 -30.98
CA PRO A 182 7.23 -9.18 -31.04
C PRO A 182 7.64 -9.66 -29.64
N ALA A 183 8.11 -10.91 -29.57
CA ALA A 183 8.77 -11.44 -28.38
C ALA A 183 10.01 -10.62 -28.02
N ASP A 184 10.42 -10.69 -26.75
CA ASP A 184 11.61 -10.07 -26.17
C ASP A 184 11.61 -8.53 -26.18
N VAL A 185 10.44 -7.92 -26.42
CA VAL A 185 10.21 -6.48 -26.21
C VAL A 185 9.74 -6.23 -24.79
N GLU A 186 10.26 -5.17 -24.18
CA GLU A 186 9.74 -4.63 -22.93
C GLU A 186 8.69 -3.55 -23.21
N LEU A 187 7.50 -3.72 -22.63
CA LEU A 187 6.45 -2.70 -22.62
C LEU A 187 6.49 -1.92 -21.32
N ILE A 188 6.47 -0.59 -21.42
CA ILE A 188 6.30 0.31 -20.27
C ILE A 188 4.82 0.67 -20.16
N ILE A 189 4.25 0.46 -18.97
CA ILE A 189 2.90 0.90 -18.62
C ILE A 189 3.04 2.14 -17.73
N PRO A 190 2.80 3.36 -18.25
CA PRO A 190 3.09 4.59 -17.53
C PRO A 190 1.92 4.98 -16.61
N PHE A 191 1.93 4.47 -15.38
CA PHE A 191 0.86 4.70 -14.38
C PHE A 191 0.58 6.19 -14.17
N LEU A 192 1.63 6.99 -13.93
CA LEU A 192 1.46 8.41 -13.64
C LEU A 192 0.80 9.15 -14.82
N ALA A 193 1.25 8.87 -16.05
CA ALA A 193 0.72 9.52 -17.24
C ALA A 193 -0.77 9.19 -17.45
N ILE A 194 -1.15 7.91 -17.30
CA ILE A 194 -2.54 7.47 -17.42
C ILE A 194 -3.43 8.13 -16.36
N GLN A 195 -2.94 8.26 -15.12
CA GLN A 195 -3.69 8.84 -14.00
C GLN A 195 -3.80 10.39 -14.05
N HIS A 196 -3.04 11.04 -14.94
CA HIS A 196 -3.08 12.49 -15.18
C HIS A 196 -3.61 12.87 -16.57
N ASP A 197 -3.96 11.88 -17.40
CA ASP A 197 -4.42 12.13 -18.75
C ASP A 197 -5.75 12.91 -18.71
N LEU A 198 -5.75 14.10 -19.32
CA LEU A 198 -6.91 14.99 -19.36
C LEU A 198 -8.10 14.38 -20.10
N GLN A 199 -7.86 13.40 -20.99
CA GLN A 199 -8.92 12.67 -21.68
C GLN A 199 -9.73 11.80 -20.72
N PHE A 200 -9.07 11.23 -19.70
CA PHE A 200 -9.73 10.36 -18.72
C PHE A 200 -10.18 11.12 -17.48
N TRP A 201 -9.39 12.10 -17.03
CA TRP A 201 -9.57 12.77 -15.74
C TRP A 201 -10.07 14.21 -15.83
N GLY A 202 -10.26 14.72 -17.04
CA GLY A 202 -10.77 16.07 -17.29
C GLY A 202 -9.72 17.16 -17.13
N GLN A 203 -10.12 18.41 -17.38
CA GLN A 203 -9.21 19.57 -17.30
C GLN A 203 -8.73 19.87 -15.87
N ASP A 204 -9.46 19.39 -14.87
CA ASP A 204 -9.12 19.51 -13.46
C ASP A 204 -8.25 18.34 -12.95
N ALA A 205 -7.65 17.53 -13.83
CA ALA A 205 -6.86 16.34 -13.46
C ALA A 205 -5.68 16.64 -12.52
N HIS A 206 -5.16 17.87 -12.51
CA HIS A 206 -4.07 18.29 -11.63
C HIS A 206 -4.54 18.79 -10.25
N LEU A 207 -5.86 18.93 -10.05
CA LEU A 207 -6.43 19.37 -8.78
C LEU A 207 -6.64 18.16 -7.86
N PHE A 208 -6.40 18.35 -6.57
CA PHE A 208 -6.83 17.43 -5.52
C PHE A 208 -8.34 17.54 -5.34
N LYS A 209 -9.08 16.56 -5.88
CA LYS A 209 -10.54 16.52 -5.84
C LYS A 209 -11.05 15.13 -5.40
N PRO A 210 -10.96 14.79 -4.11
CA PRO A 210 -11.42 13.49 -3.58
C PRO A 210 -12.86 13.11 -3.97
N ASP A 211 -13.75 14.09 -4.10
CA ASP A 211 -15.16 13.89 -4.50
C ASP A 211 -15.34 13.18 -5.87
N ARG A 212 -14.29 13.11 -6.71
CA ARG A 212 -14.28 12.24 -7.91
C ARG A 212 -14.66 10.80 -7.60
N PHE A 213 -14.30 10.32 -6.41
CA PHE A 213 -14.51 8.94 -5.97
C PHE A 213 -15.76 8.75 -5.11
N SER A 214 -16.64 9.75 -5.00
CA SER A 214 -17.87 9.69 -4.17
C SER A 214 -18.83 8.58 -4.58
N GLU A 215 -18.92 8.30 -5.88
CA GLU A 215 -19.69 7.20 -6.46
C GLU A 215 -18.82 5.95 -6.75
N GLY A 216 -17.59 5.92 -6.21
CA GLY A 216 -16.64 4.82 -6.37
C GLY A 216 -15.77 4.91 -7.64
N VAL A 217 -14.76 4.03 -7.70
CA VAL A 217 -13.73 4.04 -8.75
C VAL A 217 -14.32 3.82 -10.16
N ALA A 218 -15.35 2.99 -10.29
CA ALA A 218 -16.00 2.75 -11.58
C ALA A 218 -16.59 4.03 -12.18
N LYS A 219 -17.25 4.85 -11.36
CA LYS A 219 -17.78 6.14 -11.81
C LYS A 219 -16.66 7.14 -12.07
N ALA A 220 -15.67 7.22 -11.18
CA ALA A 220 -14.52 8.12 -11.31
C ALA A 220 -13.74 7.92 -12.62
N THR A 221 -13.73 6.69 -13.13
CA THR A 221 -13.00 6.30 -14.35
C THR A 221 -13.88 6.20 -15.60
N ASN A 222 -15.14 6.68 -15.54
CA ASN A 222 -16.12 6.50 -16.63
C ASN A 222 -16.27 5.03 -17.07
N ASN A 223 -16.24 4.11 -16.11
CA ASN A 223 -16.22 2.65 -16.26
C ASN A 223 -15.00 2.07 -16.98
N ASN A 224 -13.98 2.88 -17.28
CA ASN A 224 -12.71 2.42 -17.80
C ASN A 224 -11.69 2.22 -16.67
N MET A 225 -11.83 1.14 -15.91
CA MET A 225 -10.98 0.84 -14.75
C MET A 225 -9.47 0.81 -15.05
N ALA A 226 -9.08 0.66 -16.32
CA ALA A 226 -7.68 0.70 -16.74
C ALA A 226 -7.04 2.10 -16.64
N THR A 227 -7.82 3.14 -16.33
CA THR A 227 -7.32 4.52 -16.15
C THR A 227 -6.94 4.85 -14.70
N PHE A 228 -7.33 4.00 -13.75
CA PHE A 228 -6.94 4.09 -12.34
C PHE A 228 -6.30 2.77 -11.91
N ILE A 229 -4.97 2.72 -12.01
CA ILE A 229 -4.18 1.50 -11.79
C ILE A 229 -3.03 1.70 -10.79
N PRO A 230 -3.26 2.34 -9.63
CA PRO A 230 -2.18 2.60 -8.68
C PRO A 230 -1.54 1.32 -8.11
N PHE A 231 -2.29 0.21 -8.16
CA PHE A 231 -1.84 -1.13 -7.77
C PHE A 231 -1.66 -2.07 -8.98
N GLY A 232 -1.62 -1.52 -10.19
CA GLY A 232 -1.62 -2.28 -11.43
C GLY A 232 -2.94 -3.00 -11.71
N MET A 233 -2.95 -3.76 -12.82
CA MET A 233 -4.14 -4.49 -13.29
C MET A 233 -3.72 -5.84 -13.89
N GLY A 234 -4.62 -6.83 -13.82
CA GLY A 234 -4.41 -8.16 -14.38
C GLY A 234 -3.68 -9.12 -13.43
N PRO A 235 -3.10 -10.21 -13.95
CA PRO A 235 -2.52 -11.30 -13.13
C PRO A 235 -1.31 -10.90 -12.26
N ARG A 236 -0.74 -9.72 -12.49
CA ARG A 236 0.40 -9.16 -11.77
C ARG A 236 0.02 -7.84 -11.11
N ASN A 237 -1.23 -7.73 -10.63
CA ASN A 237 -1.64 -6.65 -9.74
C ASN A 237 -0.95 -6.81 -8.37
N CYS A 238 -0.90 -5.71 -7.61
CA CYS A 238 -0.23 -5.68 -6.33
C CYS A 238 -0.85 -6.69 -5.35
N VAL A 239 -0.04 -7.61 -4.84
CA VAL A 239 -0.45 -8.56 -3.80
C VAL A 239 -0.80 -7.86 -2.48
N GLY A 240 -0.22 -6.69 -2.25
CA GLY A 240 -0.42 -5.87 -1.05
C GLY A 240 -1.55 -4.84 -1.16
N LEU A 241 -2.42 -4.89 -2.18
CA LEU A 241 -3.48 -3.89 -2.38
C LEU A 241 -4.30 -3.64 -1.10
N HIS A 242 -4.86 -4.70 -0.52
CA HIS A 242 -5.67 -4.56 0.71
C HIS A 242 -4.86 -4.08 1.90
N PHE A 243 -3.61 -4.54 2.01
CA PHE A 243 -2.70 -4.14 3.08
C PHE A 243 -2.33 -2.66 3.00
N GLY A 244 -2.07 -2.14 1.80
CA GLY A 244 -1.67 -0.74 1.60
C GLY A 244 -2.83 0.26 1.70
N THR A 245 -4.08 -0.18 1.52
CA THR A 245 -5.27 0.69 1.62
C THR A 245 -5.97 0.61 2.98
N THR A 246 -5.53 -0.27 3.88
CA THR A 246 -6.09 -0.44 5.25
C THR A 246 -5.28 0.38 6.23
#